data_AF-A0A017HSY4-F1
#
_entry.id   AF-A0A017HSY4-F1
#
_cell.length_a   1.000
_cell.length_b   1.000
_cell.length_c   1.000
_cell.angle_alpha   90.00
_cell.angle_beta   90.00
_cell.angle_gamma   90.00
#
_symmetry.space_group_name_H-M   'P 1'
#
loop_
_entity.id
_entity.type
_entity.pdbx_description
1 polymer ?
#
loop_
_entity_poly.entity_id
_entity_poly.type
_entity_poly.pdbx_seq_one_letter_code
_entity_poly.pdbx_strand_id
1 'polypeptide(L)'
;MTNVFANTREVSGKATPSKTIAAFPDVCLSPPSPPAGPIPIPYPLTGTASDTTEGCSSVYVKGKEAGKKNGTKYSKTTGNEPATNSFGANVITHRLTGPLKFAAYSFDVIFEGGGAERFMDLTTQNHVNADGGSAGFDVAGLDAISQTEGNPCAALKLANQDTFKAIEKKSNAKSTDPEDAEKLKRFKKSGTISHSVLDNCGSRTAQRGTSSGLVRRFDSSFSTPADSTDDVLIDHPEGEKNKSGKVKKRIPSKICGSEFTHPRGGMHAHSEPGILENIDYDNLCPGAKLTMNIEWHQAGNNTPRNDACGNCKKVLKAACQCMAIELCNDDGTTRDACEEDEEMPDA
;
A
#
# COMPACT_ATOMS: atom_id res chain seq x y z
N MET A 1 -3.06 -4.87 -6.15
CA MET A 1 -1.76 -5.28 -6.72
C MET A 1 -1.88 -6.59 -7.49
N THR A 2 -1.36 -6.64 -8.68
CA THR A 2 -1.44 -7.76 -9.61
C THR A 2 -0.10 -8.46 -9.60
N ASN A 3 -0.06 -9.65 -9.01
CA ASN A 3 1.18 -10.31 -8.60
C ASN A 3 1.86 -11.06 -9.75
N VAL A 4 1.95 -10.39 -10.89
CA VAL A 4 2.46 -10.90 -12.15
C VAL A 4 3.62 -10.00 -12.54
N PHE A 5 4.82 -10.57 -12.64
CA PHE A 5 6.05 -9.82 -12.87
C PHE A 5 6.70 -10.24 -14.18
N ALA A 6 7.32 -9.26 -14.84
CA ALA A 6 8.18 -9.46 -16.00
C ALA A 6 9.50 -8.71 -15.72
N ASN A 7 10.63 -9.42 -15.73
CA ASN A 7 11.94 -8.87 -15.34
C ASN A 7 11.91 -8.12 -14.01
N THR A 8 11.32 -8.77 -13.00
CA THR A 8 11.27 -8.23 -11.62
C THR A 8 10.44 -6.95 -11.49
N ARG A 9 9.63 -6.61 -12.50
CA ARG A 9 8.77 -5.41 -12.53
C ARG A 9 7.33 -5.82 -12.80
N GLU A 10 6.40 -5.26 -12.04
CA GLU A 10 4.97 -5.65 -12.10
C GLU A 10 4.43 -5.39 -13.50
N VAL A 11 3.69 -6.34 -14.05
CA VAL A 11 3.02 -6.20 -15.35
C VAL A 11 1.88 -5.19 -15.22
N SER A 12 1.85 -4.20 -16.11
CA SER A 12 0.77 -3.22 -16.25
C SER A 12 -0.42 -3.84 -17.00
N GLY A 13 -1.64 -3.38 -16.66
CA GLY A 13 -2.88 -3.92 -17.20
C GLY A 13 -4.12 -3.40 -16.45
N LYS A 14 -5.31 -3.69 -16.95
CA LYS A 14 -6.52 -2.99 -16.48
C LYS A 14 -6.88 -3.18 -15.01
N ALA A 15 -6.59 -4.36 -14.46
CA ALA A 15 -6.85 -4.68 -13.05
C ALA A 15 -5.64 -4.42 -12.14
N THR A 16 -4.57 -3.83 -12.67
CA THR A 16 -3.32 -3.55 -11.98
C THR A 16 -3.39 -2.17 -11.30
N PRO A 17 -2.63 -1.91 -10.23
CA PRO A 17 -2.58 -0.61 -9.59
C PRO A 17 -1.68 0.39 -10.32
N SER A 18 -1.11 0.05 -11.49
CA SER A 18 -0.22 0.91 -12.27
C SER A 18 -0.84 2.28 -12.58
N LYS A 19 -0.03 3.33 -12.45
CA LYS A 19 -0.39 4.72 -12.72
C LYS A 19 0.86 5.47 -13.12
N THR A 20 0.79 6.39 -14.07
CA THR A 20 1.82 7.43 -14.17
C THR A 20 1.37 8.61 -13.32
N ILE A 21 2.21 9.07 -12.40
CA ILE A 21 1.92 10.18 -11.50
C ILE A 21 2.81 11.37 -11.87
N ALA A 22 2.19 12.54 -12.00
CA ALA A 22 2.88 13.81 -12.24
C ALA A 22 3.94 13.75 -13.36
N ALA A 23 3.59 13.11 -14.49
CA ALA A 23 4.38 13.20 -15.71
C ALA A 23 4.48 14.67 -16.12
N PHE A 24 5.69 15.19 -16.12
CA PHE A 24 5.97 16.63 -16.24
C PHE A 24 7.23 16.86 -17.08
N PRO A 25 7.31 17.97 -17.83
CA PRO A 25 6.30 19.01 -18.02
C PRO A 25 5.35 18.75 -19.19
N ASP A 26 4.03 18.93 -18.98
CA ASP A 26 3.06 19.10 -20.06
C ASP A 26 2.75 20.60 -20.25
N VAL A 27 3.47 21.27 -21.16
CA VAL A 27 3.36 22.72 -21.32
C VAL A 27 2.10 23.09 -22.10
N CYS A 28 1.13 23.70 -21.42
CA CYS A 28 -0.11 24.18 -22.01
C CYS A 28 -0.22 25.70 -21.98
N LEU A 29 -0.89 26.23 -23.01
CA LEU A 29 -1.25 27.64 -23.10
C LEU A 29 -2.44 27.95 -22.19
N SER A 30 -2.20 28.82 -21.21
CA SER A 30 -3.14 29.12 -20.13
C SER A 30 -3.42 30.62 -20.01
N PRO A 31 -4.54 31.02 -19.39
CA PRO A 31 -4.88 32.43 -19.12
C PRO A 31 -3.76 33.18 -18.37
N PRO A 32 -3.70 34.53 -18.45
CA PRO A 32 -4.79 35.46 -18.73
C PRO A 32 -5.05 35.77 -20.21
N SER A 33 -6.31 36.05 -20.54
CA SER A 33 -6.75 36.52 -21.86
C SER A 33 -6.16 37.91 -22.23
N PRO A 34 -6.22 38.34 -23.52
CA PRO A 34 -5.60 39.58 -24.01
C PRO A 34 -5.85 40.84 -23.16
N PRO A 35 -4.90 41.80 -23.11
CA PRO A 35 -3.82 42.03 -24.09
C PRO A 35 -2.51 41.27 -23.87
N ALA A 36 -2.37 40.49 -22.79
CA ALA A 36 -1.11 39.81 -22.45
C ALA A 36 -0.84 38.52 -23.27
N GLY A 37 -1.88 37.91 -23.86
CA GLY A 37 -1.78 36.65 -24.60
C GLY A 37 -1.63 35.42 -23.67
N PRO A 38 -1.92 34.21 -24.16
CA PRO A 38 -1.82 33.01 -23.33
C PRO A 38 -0.37 32.69 -22.98
N ILE A 39 -0.16 32.27 -21.73
CA ILE A 39 1.16 31.99 -21.17
C ILE A 39 1.40 30.48 -21.16
N PRO A 40 2.57 29.98 -21.63
CA PRO A 40 2.94 28.58 -21.49
C PRO A 40 3.18 28.24 -20.01
N ILE A 41 2.35 27.36 -19.43
CA ILE A 41 2.45 26.87 -18.06
C ILE A 41 2.65 25.36 -18.10
N PRO A 42 3.65 24.81 -17.40
CA PRO A 42 3.87 23.37 -17.34
C PRO A 42 2.91 22.73 -16.33
N TYR A 43 2.19 21.70 -16.75
CA TYR A 43 1.24 20.94 -15.91
C TYR A 43 1.76 19.53 -15.63
N PRO A 44 1.47 18.98 -14.43
CA PRO A 44 1.67 17.57 -14.13
C PRO A 44 0.50 16.75 -14.67
N LEU A 45 0.78 15.66 -15.39
CA LEU A 45 -0.25 14.74 -15.87
C LEU A 45 -0.25 13.42 -15.10
N THR A 46 -1.43 12.85 -14.93
CA THR A 46 -1.64 11.56 -14.29
C THR A 46 -2.48 10.67 -15.20
N GLY A 47 -2.07 9.41 -15.35
CA GLY A 47 -2.81 8.37 -16.08
C GLY A 47 -2.93 7.11 -15.23
N THR A 48 -4.05 6.38 -15.33
CA THR A 48 -4.35 5.24 -14.45
C THR A 48 -4.63 3.97 -15.24
N ALA A 49 -4.11 2.84 -14.75
CA ALA A 49 -4.30 1.55 -15.42
C ALA A 49 -5.76 1.07 -15.45
N SER A 50 -6.62 1.55 -14.56
CA SER A 50 -8.07 1.27 -14.63
C SER A 50 -8.69 1.66 -15.99
N ASP A 51 -8.10 2.66 -16.63
CA ASP A 51 -8.55 3.23 -17.91
C ASP A 51 -7.91 2.51 -19.11
N THR A 52 -7.23 1.37 -18.86
CA THR A 52 -6.64 0.53 -19.90
C THR A 52 -7.69 0.12 -20.94
N THR A 53 -7.31 0.29 -22.20
CA THR A 53 -8.06 -0.12 -23.39
C THR A 53 -7.08 -0.71 -24.39
N GLU A 54 -7.56 -1.57 -25.30
CA GLU A 54 -6.72 -2.23 -26.31
C GLU A 54 -5.59 -3.07 -25.67
N GLY A 55 -5.90 -3.70 -24.54
CA GLY A 55 -5.02 -4.68 -23.90
C GLY A 55 -4.95 -6.00 -24.66
N CYS A 56 -4.29 -6.97 -24.06
CA CYS A 56 -4.19 -8.32 -24.59
C CYS A 56 -5.57 -8.99 -24.67
N SER A 57 -5.78 -9.77 -25.73
CA SER A 57 -7.01 -10.56 -25.94
C SER A 57 -6.96 -11.96 -25.33
N SER A 58 -5.76 -12.48 -25.10
CA SER A 58 -5.51 -13.85 -24.61
C SER A 58 -4.75 -13.88 -23.28
N VAL A 59 -4.05 -12.80 -22.93
CA VAL A 59 -3.28 -12.68 -21.69
C VAL A 59 -4.05 -11.82 -20.70
N TYR A 60 -4.46 -12.45 -19.59
CA TYR A 60 -5.24 -11.79 -18.55
C TYR A 60 -4.46 -11.74 -17.24
N VAL A 61 -4.41 -10.55 -16.65
CA VAL A 61 -3.89 -10.32 -15.30
C VAL A 61 -5.07 -9.96 -14.41
N LYS A 62 -5.31 -10.76 -13.36
CA LYS A 62 -6.51 -10.68 -12.51
C LYS A 62 -7.84 -10.65 -13.28
N GLY A 63 -7.94 -11.46 -14.33
CA GLY A 63 -9.16 -11.61 -15.13
C GLY A 63 -9.50 -10.41 -16.02
N LYS A 64 -8.56 -9.47 -16.20
CA LYS A 64 -8.66 -8.36 -17.15
C LYS A 64 -7.43 -8.29 -18.04
N GLU A 65 -7.58 -7.59 -19.16
CA GLU A 65 -6.55 -7.47 -20.20
C GLU A 65 -5.21 -6.93 -19.64
N ALA A 66 -4.12 -7.62 -19.97
CA ALA A 66 -2.75 -7.20 -19.68
C ALA A 66 -2.23 -6.21 -20.74
N GLY A 67 -1.23 -5.41 -20.40
CA GLY A 67 -0.62 -4.44 -21.31
C GLY A 67 0.44 -5.05 -22.23
N LYS A 68 0.43 -4.67 -23.51
CA LYS A 68 1.43 -5.07 -24.50
C LYS A 68 1.88 -3.90 -25.36
N LYS A 69 3.15 -3.97 -25.75
CA LYS A 69 3.80 -3.06 -26.70
C LYS A 69 2.88 -2.68 -27.86
N ASN A 70 2.79 -1.38 -28.11
CA ASN A 70 2.14 -0.74 -29.26
C ASN A 70 0.64 -1.05 -29.45
N GLY A 71 0.02 -1.80 -28.54
CA GLY A 71 -1.42 -2.04 -28.54
C GLY A 71 -2.12 -1.28 -27.43
N THR A 72 -1.56 -1.37 -26.22
CA THR A 72 -2.25 -0.93 -25.01
C THR A 72 -2.09 0.55 -24.75
N LYS A 73 -3.15 1.16 -24.21
CA LYS A 73 -3.16 2.56 -23.76
C LYS A 73 -4.05 2.73 -22.55
N TYR A 74 -3.72 3.71 -21.70
CA TYR A 74 -4.71 4.22 -20.76
C TYR A 74 -5.48 5.31 -21.48
N SER A 75 -6.80 5.15 -21.57
CA SER A 75 -7.64 5.93 -22.46
C SER A 75 -7.67 7.44 -22.15
N LYS A 76 -7.30 7.84 -20.93
CA LYS A 76 -7.33 9.23 -20.48
C LYS A 76 -6.17 9.57 -19.55
N THR A 77 -5.69 10.81 -19.67
CA THR A 77 -4.81 11.50 -18.72
C THR A 77 -5.48 12.78 -18.20
N THR A 78 -5.16 13.17 -16.97
CA THR A 78 -5.72 14.32 -16.24
C THR A 78 -4.62 15.16 -15.59
N GLY A 79 -4.88 16.44 -15.27
CA GLY A 79 -3.97 17.31 -14.51
C GLY A 79 -3.67 18.67 -15.16
N ASN A 80 -4.10 18.89 -16.40
CA ASN A 80 -3.97 20.13 -17.16
C ASN A 80 -5.33 20.75 -17.53
N GLU A 81 -6.41 20.36 -16.84
CA GLU A 81 -7.75 20.94 -16.96
C GLU A 81 -7.82 22.47 -16.76
N PRO A 82 -6.90 23.12 -16.01
CA PRO A 82 -6.88 24.58 -15.92
C PRO A 82 -6.50 25.29 -17.24
N ALA A 83 -5.85 24.61 -18.17
CA ALA A 83 -5.60 25.14 -19.51
C ALA A 83 -6.86 25.05 -20.38
N THR A 84 -6.99 25.91 -21.39
CA THR A 84 -8.21 25.98 -22.22
C THR A 84 -7.91 25.70 -23.68
N ASN A 85 -8.77 24.90 -24.33
CA ASN A 85 -8.67 24.63 -25.77
C ASN A 85 -8.75 25.93 -26.59
N SER A 86 -9.47 26.95 -26.11
CA SER A 86 -9.55 28.27 -26.75
C SER A 86 -8.20 29.00 -26.82
N PHE A 87 -7.23 28.61 -25.98
CA PHE A 87 -5.87 29.18 -25.99
C PHE A 87 -4.86 28.28 -26.71
N GLY A 88 -5.29 27.18 -27.34
CA GLY A 88 -4.43 26.30 -28.12
C GLY A 88 -3.91 25.06 -27.38
N ALA A 89 -4.30 24.86 -26.11
CA ALA A 89 -3.95 23.71 -25.28
C ALA A 89 -2.43 23.46 -25.18
N ASN A 90 -1.97 22.20 -25.12
CA ASN A 90 -0.55 21.88 -25.14
C ASN A 90 0.16 22.48 -26.36
N VAL A 91 1.34 23.06 -26.17
CA VAL A 91 2.10 23.80 -27.21
C VAL A 91 2.57 22.93 -28.37
N ILE A 92 2.67 21.61 -28.19
CA ILE A 92 3.07 20.64 -29.23
C ILE A 92 1.85 19.85 -29.71
N THR A 93 1.10 19.24 -28.79
CA THR A 93 0.06 18.27 -29.14
C THR A 93 -1.29 18.93 -29.43
N HIS A 94 -1.49 20.19 -29.04
CA HIS A 94 -2.78 20.90 -29.11
C HIS A 94 -3.93 20.07 -28.51
N ARG A 95 -3.63 19.36 -27.42
CA ARG A 95 -4.58 18.58 -26.63
C ARG A 95 -4.47 18.96 -25.17
N LEU A 96 -5.63 19.00 -24.50
CA LEU A 96 -5.71 19.03 -23.05
C LEU A 96 -5.76 17.61 -22.50
N THR A 97 -6.57 16.73 -23.07
CA THR A 97 -6.64 15.34 -22.63
C THR A 97 -6.37 14.41 -23.79
N GLY A 98 -5.77 13.26 -23.50
CA GLY A 98 -5.50 12.22 -24.47
C GLY A 98 -5.11 10.91 -23.79
N PRO A 99 -4.82 9.87 -24.57
CA PRO A 99 -4.38 8.61 -24.02
C PRO A 99 -2.92 8.69 -23.53
N LEU A 100 -2.62 7.89 -22.53
CA LEU A 100 -1.26 7.52 -22.15
C LEU A 100 -0.84 6.28 -22.93
N LYS A 101 0.36 6.29 -23.50
CA LYS A 101 0.96 5.12 -24.17
C LYS A 101 2.33 4.78 -23.59
N PHE A 102 2.65 3.50 -23.55
CA PHE A 102 3.98 3.01 -23.16
C PHE A 102 4.98 3.19 -24.30
N ALA A 103 6.13 3.78 -23.98
CA ALA A 103 7.29 3.94 -24.86
C ALA A 103 8.38 2.90 -24.58
N ALA A 104 8.34 2.25 -23.41
CA ALA A 104 9.19 1.10 -23.07
C ALA A 104 8.34 -0.11 -22.64
N TYR A 105 8.95 -1.28 -22.72
CA TYR A 105 8.33 -2.58 -22.45
C TYR A 105 9.42 -3.62 -22.19
N SER A 106 9.04 -4.81 -21.73
CA SER A 106 9.95 -5.96 -21.60
C SER A 106 10.56 -6.38 -22.94
N PHE A 107 11.82 -6.80 -22.90
CA PHE A 107 12.57 -7.25 -24.08
C PHE A 107 12.46 -8.76 -24.33
N ASP A 108 12.07 -9.54 -23.32
CA ASP A 108 12.11 -11.01 -23.31
C ASP A 108 10.78 -11.65 -22.87
N VAL A 109 9.96 -10.96 -22.08
CA VAL A 109 8.58 -11.39 -21.76
C VAL A 109 7.63 -10.81 -22.79
N ILE A 110 7.08 -11.68 -23.63
CA ILE A 110 6.29 -11.31 -24.80
C ILE A 110 4.83 -11.73 -24.64
N PHE A 111 3.91 -10.77 -24.69
CA PHE A 111 2.46 -10.99 -24.76
C PHE A 111 1.95 -10.72 -26.18
N GLU A 112 1.36 -11.73 -26.79
CA GLU A 112 0.75 -11.64 -28.13
C GLU A 112 1.69 -11.03 -29.20
N GLY A 113 2.98 -11.37 -29.12
CA GLY A 113 4.02 -10.87 -30.04
C GLY A 113 4.58 -9.48 -29.70
N GLY A 114 4.09 -8.82 -28.64
CA GLY A 114 4.62 -7.55 -28.13
C GLY A 114 5.22 -7.70 -26.73
N GLY A 115 6.24 -6.92 -26.39
CA GLY A 115 6.80 -6.92 -25.03
C GLY A 115 5.75 -6.55 -23.98
N ALA A 116 5.78 -7.20 -22.82
CA ALA A 116 4.91 -6.88 -21.69
C ALA A 116 5.21 -5.46 -21.15
N GLU A 117 4.16 -4.66 -20.94
CA GLU A 117 4.28 -3.35 -20.29
C GLU A 117 4.39 -3.51 -18.78
N ARG A 118 5.23 -2.72 -18.12
CA ARG A 118 5.55 -2.93 -16.69
C ARG A 118 5.67 -1.63 -15.91
N PHE A 119 5.56 -1.76 -14.59
CA PHE A 119 5.98 -0.76 -13.61
C PHE A 119 7.36 -0.20 -13.97
N MET A 120 7.54 1.12 -13.89
CA MET A 120 8.70 1.94 -14.28
C MET A 120 8.96 2.05 -15.78
N ASP A 121 8.10 1.49 -16.64
CA ASP A 121 8.32 1.63 -18.09
C ASP A 121 7.98 3.07 -18.46
N LEU A 122 8.76 3.62 -19.40
CA LEU A 122 8.56 4.97 -19.88
C LEU A 122 7.19 5.09 -20.52
N THR A 123 6.43 6.12 -20.16
CA THR A 123 5.11 6.43 -20.70
C THR A 123 5.11 7.83 -21.32
N THR A 124 4.24 8.03 -22.30
CA THR A 124 3.98 9.32 -22.94
C THR A 124 2.52 9.69 -22.70
N GLN A 125 2.27 10.97 -22.45
CA GLN A 125 0.96 11.49 -22.06
C GLN A 125 0.34 12.36 -23.16
N ASN A 126 -0.99 12.54 -23.15
CA ASN A 126 -1.71 13.35 -24.14
C ASN A 126 -1.38 12.97 -25.59
N HIS A 127 -1.14 11.68 -25.84
CA HIS A 127 -0.41 11.21 -27.01
C HIS A 127 -1.14 11.51 -28.33
N VAL A 128 -0.47 12.25 -29.23
CA VAL A 128 -0.89 12.49 -30.63
C VAL A 128 0.13 11.95 -31.65
N ASN A 129 1.41 11.74 -31.29
CA ASN A 129 2.47 11.04 -32.04
C ASN A 129 3.67 10.76 -31.10
N ALA A 130 4.71 10.04 -31.57
CA ALA A 130 5.84 9.53 -30.76
C ALA A 130 6.65 10.62 -30.01
N ASP A 131 6.56 11.87 -30.44
CA ASP A 131 7.26 13.00 -29.83
C ASP A 131 6.25 14.06 -29.38
N GLY A 132 6.06 14.20 -28.07
CA GLY A 132 5.61 15.47 -27.50
C GLY A 132 4.39 15.41 -26.60
N GLY A 133 4.45 16.24 -25.57
CA GLY A 133 3.46 16.38 -24.51
C GLY A 133 4.17 16.35 -23.18
N SER A 134 4.27 15.16 -22.59
CA SER A 134 4.96 14.91 -21.34
C SER A 134 5.35 13.44 -21.26
N ALA A 135 6.48 13.15 -20.59
CA ALA A 135 6.95 11.80 -20.34
C ALA A 135 6.91 11.51 -18.83
N GLY A 136 6.60 10.27 -18.48
CA GLY A 136 6.62 9.82 -17.10
C GLY A 136 7.05 8.36 -17.03
N PHE A 137 7.11 7.86 -15.81
CA PHE A 137 7.31 6.44 -15.57
C PHE A 137 6.01 5.88 -15.03
N ASP A 138 5.63 4.69 -15.48
CA ASP A 138 4.59 3.96 -14.81
C ASP A 138 5.03 3.68 -13.37
N VAL A 139 4.17 3.91 -12.40
CA VAL A 139 4.41 3.61 -11.00
C VAL A 139 3.32 2.71 -10.46
N ALA A 140 3.69 1.73 -9.62
CA ALA A 140 2.76 0.92 -8.88
C ALA A 140 2.03 1.89 -7.95
N GLY A 141 0.70 1.83 -7.96
CA GLY A 141 -0.14 2.79 -7.26
C GLY A 141 0.41 3.06 -5.87
N LEU A 142 0.88 4.30 -5.66
CA LEU A 142 1.18 4.81 -4.35
C LEU A 142 -0.12 4.72 -3.55
N ASP A 143 -0.26 3.66 -2.76
CA ASP A 143 -1.25 3.65 -1.70
C ASP A 143 -0.91 4.82 -0.78
N ALA A 144 -1.93 5.57 -0.37
CA ALA A 144 -1.91 6.94 0.12
C ALA A 144 -1.02 7.25 1.36
N ILE A 145 -0.17 6.32 1.79
CA ILE A 145 0.70 6.44 2.94
C ILE A 145 1.96 7.29 2.63
N SER A 146 2.23 7.55 1.34
CA SER A 146 3.35 8.41 0.92
C SER A 146 3.08 9.93 1.02
N GLN A 147 1.89 10.38 1.44
CA GLN A 147 1.57 11.82 1.61
C GLN A 147 1.69 12.32 3.06
N THR A 148 2.57 11.72 3.88
CA THR A 148 2.70 12.07 5.31
C THR A 148 3.67 13.23 5.55
N GLU A 149 3.44 14.38 4.91
CA GLU A 149 4.02 15.66 5.40
C GLU A 149 3.12 16.35 6.47
N GLY A 150 1.93 15.78 6.72
CA GLY A 150 1.04 16.14 7.83
C GLY A 150 0.78 14.98 8.79
N ASN A 151 0.15 15.29 9.93
CA ASN A 151 -0.19 14.39 11.04
C ASN A 151 -0.42 12.92 10.59
N PRO A 152 0.55 12.01 10.83
CA PRO A 152 0.51 10.63 10.32
C PRO A 152 -0.70 9.85 10.84
N CYS A 153 -1.27 10.23 11.99
CA CYS A 153 -2.39 9.54 12.59
C CYS A 153 -3.68 9.65 11.81
N ALA A 154 -3.93 10.78 11.12
CA ALA A 154 -5.13 10.94 10.30
C ALA A 154 -5.10 9.99 9.08
N ALA A 155 -3.94 9.89 8.42
CA ALA A 155 -3.75 9.01 7.27
C ALA A 155 -3.83 7.53 7.67
N LEU A 156 -3.17 7.16 8.78
CA LEU A 156 -3.21 5.79 9.31
C LEU A 156 -4.63 5.38 9.75
N LYS A 157 -5.39 6.29 10.35
CA LYS A 157 -6.80 6.06 10.72
C LYS A 157 -7.67 5.84 9.49
N LEU A 158 -7.50 6.64 8.44
CA LEU A 158 -8.23 6.46 7.18
C LEU A 158 -7.90 5.09 6.55
N ALA A 159 -6.64 4.68 6.55
CA ALA A 159 -6.20 3.38 6.04
C ALA A 159 -6.81 2.19 6.82
N ASN A 160 -6.91 2.31 8.15
CA ASN A 160 -7.63 1.34 8.97
C ASN A 160 -9.11 1.25 8.55
N GLN A 161 -9.81 2.40 8.44
CA GLN A 161 -11.22 2.45 8.05
C GLN A 161 -11.49 1.85 6.67
N ASP A 162 -10.65 2.14 5.68
CA ASP A 162 -10.80 1.58 4.34
C ASP A 162 -10.55 0.07 4.31
N THR A 163 -9.62 -0.41 5.14
CA THR A 163 -9.43 -1.86 5.32
C THR A 163 -10.64 -2.50 5.98
N PHE A 164 -11.25 -1.87 7.00
CA PHE A 164 -12.50 -2.36 7.58
C PHE A 164 -13.63 -2.45 6.56
N LYS A 165 -13.85 -1.41 5.75
CA LYS A 165 -14.85 -1.41 4.67
C LYS A 165 -14.58 -2.54 3.66
N ALA A 166 -13.31 -2.76 3.31
CA ALA A 166 -12.92 -3.83 2.40
C ALA A 166 -13.25 -5.23 2.97
N ILE A 167 -12.94 -5.46 4.25
CA ILE A 167 -13.28 -6.70 4.96
C ILE A 167 -14.80 -6.88 5.05
N GLU A 168 -15.55 -5.82 5.35
CA GLU A 168 -17.01 -5.87 5.39
C GLU A 168 -17.60 -6.25 4.03
N LYS A 169 -17.11 -5.62 2.95
CA LYS A 169 -17.51 -5.97 1.59
C LYS A 169 -17.22 -7.44 1.25
N LYS A 170 -16.04 -7.96 1.63
CA LYS A 170 -15.69 -9.38 1.47
C LYS A 170 -16.60 -10.31 2.27
N SER A 171 -16.95 -9.91 3.51
CA SER A 171 -17.80 -10.73 4.37
C SER A 171 -19.24 -10.86 3.88
N ASN A 172 -19.73 -9.85 3.15
CA ASN A 172 -21.08 -9.81 2.60
C ASN A 172 -21.15 -10.40 1.17
N ALA A 173 -20.02 -10.80 0.59
CA ALA A 173 -19.96 -11.40 -0.74
C ALA A 173 -20.51 -12.83 -0.72
N LYS A 174 -21.28 -13.20 -1.76
CA LYS A 174 -21.95 -14.51 -1.88
C LYS A 174 -21.01 -15.69 -2.22
N SER A 175 -19.75 -15.43 -2.54
CA SER A 175 -18.82 -16.43 -3.10
C SER A 175 -17.55 -16.65 -2.26
N THR A 176 -17.63 -16.40 -0.95
CA THR A 176 -16.48 -16.60 -0.06
C THR A 176 -16.40 -18.07 0.35
N ASP A 177 -15.20 -18.64 0.33
CA ASP A 177 -14.95 -19.99 0.83
C ASP A 177 -15.52 -20.14 2.27
N PRO A 178 -16.14 -21.28 2.63
CA PRO A 178 -16.71 -21.48 3.95
C PRO A 178 -15.72 -21.24 5.11
N GLU A 179 -14.44 -21.57 4.93
CA GLU A 179 -13.39 -21.36 5.94
C GLU A 179 -13.09 -19.87 6.11
N ASP A 180 -12.96 -19.15 5.00
CA ASP A 180 -12.77 -17.70 5.00
C ASP A 180 -13.98 -16.99 5.60
N ALA A 181 -15.20 -17.43 5.27
CA ALA A 181 -16.42 -16.87 5.83
C ALA A 181 -16.48 -16.99 7.37
N GLU A 182 -15.97 -18.08 7.95
CA GLU A 182 -15.86 -18.23 9.41
C GLU A 182 -14.83 -17.29 10.02
N LYS A 183 -13.64 -17.18 9.40
CA LYS A 183 -12.59 -16.27 9.86
C LYS A 183 -13.03 -14.79 9.76
N LEU A 184 -13.72 -14.39 8.70
CA LEU A 184 -14.31 -13.03 8.58
C LEU A 184 -15.38 -12.77 9.65
N LYS A 185 -16.21 -13.77 9.99
CA LYS A 185 -17.17 -13.65 11.11
C LYS A 185 -16.47 -13.47 12.45
N ARG A 186 -15.39 -14.20 12.70
CA ARG A 186 -14.57 -14.05 13.91
C ARG A 186 -13.92 -12.67 13.98
N PHE A 187 -13.41 -12.19 12.86
CA PHE A 187 -12.82 -10.85 12.75
C PHE A 187 -13.83 -9.74 13.05
N LYS A 188 -15.08 -9.83 12.57
CA LYS A 188 -16.14 -8.85 12.93
C LYS A 188 -16.45 -8.79 14.44
N LYS A 189 -16.13 -9.84 15.20
CA LYS A 189 -16.41 -9.89 16.64
C LYS A 189 -15.30 -9.28 17.48
N SER A 190 -14.03 -9.54 17.12
CA SER A 190 -12.88 -9.16 17.95
C SER A 190 -11.61 -8.88 17.15
N GLY A 191 -11.76 -8.52 15.88
CA GLY A 191 -10.67 -8.19 14.98
C GLY A 191 -10.03 -6.85 15.32
N THR A 192 -8.76 -6.71 14.97
CA THR A 192 -7.92 -5.54 15.19
C THR A 192 -7.17 -5.29 13.90
N ILE A 193 -7.11 -4.04 13.47
CA ILE A 193 -6.28 -3.59 12.36
C ILE A 193 -5.29 -2.58 12.92
N SER A 194 -4.05 -2.66 12.46
CA SER A 194 -3.08 -1.62 12.74
C SER A 194 -2.35 -1.27 11.46
N HIS A 195 -2.35 -0.01 11.09
CA HIS A 195 -1.42 0.52 10.09
C HIS A 195 -0.32 1.27 10.82
N SER A 196 0.88 1.21 10.28
CA SER A 196 2.05 1.90 10.82
C SER A 196 2.93 2.46 9.72
N VAL A 197 3.71 3.47 10.06
CA VAL A 197 4.83 3.99 9.27
C VAL A 197 6.08 3.90 10.12
N LEU A 198 7.09 3.20 9.60
CA LEU A 198 8.45 3.20 10.11
C LEU A 198 9.25 4.26 9.33
N ASP A 199 9.75 5.26 10.03
CA ASP A 199 10.75 6.21 9.53
C ASP A 199 12.13 5.73 9.99
N ASN A 200 12.89 5.15 9.06
CA ASN A 200 14.27 4.72 9.27
C ASN A 200 15.21 5.72 8.61
N CYS A 201 15.52 6.82 9.30
CA CYS A 201 16.42 7.87 8.83
C CYS A 201 16.02 8.48 7.48
N GLY A 202 14.75 8.80 7.30
CA GLY A 202 14.20 9.39 6.07
C GLY A 202 13.72 8.36 5.05
N SER A 203 14.06 7.07 5.24
CA SER A 203 13.40 5.98 4.51
C SER A 203 12.11 5.60 5.22
N ARG A 204 10.97 5.95 4.63
CA ARG A 204 9.65 5.66 5.20
C ARG A 204 9.05 4.41 4.59
N THR A 205 8.71 3.44 5.43
CA THR A 205 7.97 2.24 5.05
C THR A 205 6.69 2.14 5.87
N ALA A 206 5.57 2.05 5.19
CA ALA A 206 4.28 1.71 5.74
C ALA A 206 4.05 0.20 5.80
N GLN A 207 3.42 -0.24 6.89
CA GLN A 207 3.08 -1.63 7.16
C GLN A 207 1.67 -1.77 7.73
N ARG A 208 1.04 -2.94 7.54
CA ARG A 208 -0.27 -3.28 8.12
C ARG A 208 -0.21 -4.63 8.84
N GLY A 209 -0.74 -4.66 10.07
CA GLY A 209 -1.02 -5.87 10.84
C GLY A 209 -2.52 -6.06 11.07
N THR A 210 -2.98 -7.32 11.14
CA THR A 210 -4.35 -7.65 11.57
C THR A 210 -4.37 -8.80 12.57
N SER A 211 -5.34 -8.80 13.49
CA SER A 211 -5.60 -9.95 14.35
C SER A 211 -6.42 -10.99 13.59
N SER A 212 -6.23 -12.28 13.91
CA SER A 212 -6.88 -13.48 13.30
C SER A 212 -6.33 -14.04 11.97
N GLY A 213 -5.14 -13.61 11.51
CA GLY A 213 -4.44 -14.28 10.40
C GLY A 213 -5.11 -14.16 9.03
N LEU A 214 -6.10 -13.27 8.91
CA LEU A 214 -6.89 -13.12 7.68
C LEU A 214 -6.34 -12.04 6.72
N VAL A 215 -5.38 -11.21 7.16
CA VAL A 215 -4.80 -10.19 6.29
C VAL A 215 -3.37 -9.91 6.73
N ARG A 216 -2.36 -10.20 5.90
CA ARG A 216 -0.96 -9.92 6.26
C ARG A 216 -0.06 -9.48 5.12
N ARG A 217 0.76 -8.50 5.49
CA ARG A 217 1.83 -7.81 4.77
C ARG A 217 1.34 -6.79 3.76
N PHE A 218 1.74 -5.56 4.02
CA PHE A 218 2.04 -4.60 2.98
C PHE A 218 3.43 -4.11 3.35
N ASP A 219 4.43 -4.46 2.55
CA ASP A 219 5.71 -3.78 2.59
C ASP A 219 5.65 -2.74 1.47
N SER A 220 5.80 -1.47 1.85
CA SER A 220 5.88 -0.36 0.89
C SER A 220 7.33 -0.06 0.53
N SER A 221 8.27 -0.95 0.87
CA SER A 221 9.62 -0.92 0.33
C SER A 221 9.58 -1.13 -1.19
N PHE A 222 10.26 -0.23 -1.89
CA PHE A 222 10.45 -0.23 -3.34
C PHE A 222 11.22 -1.46 -3.87
N SER A 223 11.60 -2.41 -2.99
CA SER A 223 12.48 -3.54 -3.30
C SER A 223 11.84 -4.93 -3.24
N THR A 224 10.64 -5.09 -2.68
CA THR A 224 9.85 -6.33 -2.81
C THR A 224 8.38 -5.99 -2.57
N PRO A 225 7.51 -6.09 -3.59
CA PRO A 225 6.08 -5.93 -3.35
C PRO A 225 5.65 -7.06 -2.42
N ALA A 226 5.10 -6.70 -1.26
CA ALA A 226 4.15 -7.59 -0.61
C ALA A 226 2.95 -7.70 -1.55
N ASP A 227 3.04 -8.70 -2.42
CA ASP A 227 2.00 -9.31 -3.21
C ASP A 227 0.60 -9.03 -2.59
N SER A 228 -0.33 -8.35 -3.28
CA SER A 228 -1.70 -8.18 -2.72
C SER A 228 -2.61 -9.42 -2.89
N THR A 229 -2.02 -10.53 -3.32
CA THR A 229 -2.51 -11.92 -3.19
C THR A 229 -1.63 -12.77 -2.31
N ASP A 230 -0.48 -12.25 -1.85
CA ASP A 230 0.17 -12.74 -0.64
C ASP A 230 -0.29 -11.81 0.48
N ASP A 231 -1.55 -12.01 0.87
CA ASP A 231 -1.67 -12.43 2.25
C ASP A 231 -0.72 -13.63 2.38
N VAL A 232 0.59 -13.40 2.66
CA VAL A 232 1.46 -14.48 3.12
C VAL A 232 0.79 -14.85 4.43
N LEU A 233 -0.16 -15.77 4.36
CA LEU A 233 -0.28 -16.79 5.36
C LEU A 233 1.15 -17.28 5.48
N ILE A 234 1.88 -16.72 6.44
CA ILE A 234 2.97 -17.46 7.02
C ILE A 234 2.22 -18.67 7.51
N ASP A 235 2.28 -19.75 6.73
CA ASP A 235 1.95 -21.07 7.23
C ASP A 235 2.67 -21.10 8.55
N HIS A 236 1.89 -21.07 9.62
CA HIS A 236 2.44 -21.30 10.93
C HIS A 236 3.23 -22.59 10.73
N PRO A 237 4.57 -22.60 10.88
CA PRO A 237 5.26 -23.88 10.90
C PRO A 237 4.49 -24.68 11.95
N GLU A 238 3.86 -25.79 11.54
CA GLU A 238 2.89 -26.47 12.39
C GLU A 238 3.57 -26.69 13.73
N GLY A 239 3.23 -25.87 14.73
CA GLY A 239 3.92 -25.94 16.01
C GLY A 239 3.60 -27.32 16.54
N GLU A 240 4.64 -28.13 16.78
CA GLU A 240 4.51 -29.56 17.10
C GLU A 240 3.27 -29.78 17.98
N LYS A 241 2.27 -30.53 17.53
CA LYS A 241 1.06 -30.73 18.33
C LYS A 241 1.45 -31.55 19.57
N ASN A 242 1.03 -31.12 20.76
CA ASN A 242 1.17 -31.96 21.94
C ASN A 242 0.27 -33.20 21.81
N LYS A 243 0.44 -34.18 22.72
CA LYS A 243 -0.33 -35.45 22.70
C LYS A 243 -1.87 -35.25 22.82
N SER A 244 -2.34 -34.03 23.05
CA SER A 244 -3.75 -33.63 23.14
C SER A 244 -4.23 -32.81 21.92
N GLY A 245 -3.43 -32.70 20.85
CA GLY A 245 -3.78 -31.95 19.64
C GLY A 245 -3.63 -30.43 19.75
N LYS A 246 -3.08 -29.89 20.85
CA LYS A 246 -2.83 -28.45 21.02
C LYS A 246 -1.42 -28.10 20.55
N VAL A 247 -1.29 -27.07 19.74
CA VAL A 247 -0.02 -26.54 19.21
C VAL A 247 0.99 -26.30 20.35
N LYS A 248 2.18 -26.92 20.30
CA LYS A 248 3.26 -26.65 21.27
C LYS A 248 3.81 -25.23 21.06
N LYS A 249 3.83 -24.49 22.16
CA LYS A 249 4.72 -23.38 22.56
C LYS A 249 5.13 -22.34 21.49
N ARG A 250 4.53 -21.14 21.64
CA ARG A 250 5.17 -19.81 21.60
C ARG A 250 6.48 -19.77 20.80
N ILE A 251 6.39 -19.57 19.48
CA ILE A 251 7.56 -19.30 18.63
C ILE A 251 8.19 -17.99 19.12
N PRO A 252 9.45 -17.99 19.57
CA PRO A 252 10.17 -16.76 19.90
C PRO A 252 10.45 -16.01 18.61
N SER A 253 10.37 -14.69 18.67
CA SER A 253 10.72 -13.83 17.55
C SER A 253 11.78 -12.84 17.97
N LYS A 254 12.65 -12.46 17.03
CA LYS A 254 13.74 -11.51 17.27
C LYS A 254 13.17 -10.09 17.27
N ILE A 255 13.27 -9.40 18.40
CA ILE A 255 12.92 -7.98 18.56
C ILE A 255 14.14 -7.27 19.14
N CYS A 256 14.66 -6.28 18.42
CA CYS A 256 15.85 -5.52 18.83
C CYS A 256 17.05 -6.41 19.20
N GLY A 257 17.26 -7.52 18.47
CA GLY A 257 18.34 -8.48 18.76
C GLY A 257 18.08 -9.45 19.90
N SER A 258 16.99 -9.29 20.67
CA SER A 258 16.58 -10.21 21.73
C SER A 258 15.45 -11.14 21.30
N GLU A 259 15.40 -12.36 21.84
CA GLU A 259 14.26 -13.25 21.62
C GLU A 259 13.11 -12.90 22.55
N PHE A 260 11.96 -12.52 21.98
CA PHE A 260 10.75 -12.22 22.72
C PHE A 260 9.67 -13.27 22.46
N THR A 261 8.92 -13.65 23.50
CA THR A 261 7.79 -14.57 23.38
C THR A 261 6.48 -13.90 23.80
N HIS A 262 5.49 -13.89 22.90
CA HIS A 262 4.18 -13.35 23.22
C HIS A 262 3.45 -14.23 24.28
N PRO A 263 3.02 -13.70 25.44
CA PRO A 263 2.56 -14.50 26.57
C PRO A 263 1.30 -15.36 26.33
N ARG A 264 0.40 -14.95 25.42
CA ARG A 264 -0.97 -15.51 25.37
C ARG A 264 -1.56 -15.80 23.98
N GLY A 265 -0.79 -15.65 22.90
CA GLY A 265 -1.36 -15.82 21.55
C GLY A 265 -0.38 -15.99 20.39
N GLY A 266 0.94 -16.06 20.63
CA GLY A 266 1.92 -15.97 19.57
C GLY A 266 2.00 -14.56 18.95
N MET A 267 3.10 -14.26 18.26
CA MET A 267 3.36 -12.91 17.73
C MET A 267 2.43 -12.52 16.55
N HIS A 268 1.73 -13.51 16.04
CA HIS A 268 0.93 -13.45 14.84
C HIS A 268 -0.58 -13.29 15.11
N ALA A 269 -1.06 -13.58 16.32
CA ALA A 269 -2.50 -13.51 16.60
C ALA A 269 -3.02 -12.07 16.76
N HIS A 270 -2.13 -11.11 16.99
CA HIS A 270 -2.41 -9.71 17.24
C HIS A 270 -1.75 -8.83 16.17
N SER A 271 -2.32 -7.65 15.90
CA SER A 271 -1.86 -6.77 14.83
C SER A 271 -0.51 -6.10 15.15
N GLU A 272 -0.31 -5.70 16.39
CA GLU A 272 0.89 -4.99 16.86
C GLU A 272 2.14 -5.87 16.80
N PRO A 273 2.18 -7.07 17.42
CA PRO A 273 3.34 -7.94 17.30
C PRO A 273 3.59 -8.42 15.86
N GLY A 274 2.54 -8.52 15.03
CA GLY A 274 2.68 -8.86 13.62
C GLY A 274 3.38 -7.78 12.79
N ILE A 275 3.27 -6.50 13.18
CA ILE A 275 4.02 -5.39 12.56
C ILE A 275 5.48 -5.48 12.95
N LEU A 276 5.75 -5.62 14.26
CA LEU A 276 7.12 -5.65 14.80
C LEU A 276 7.98 -6.76 14.19
N GLU A 277 7.39 -7.92 13.89
CA GLU A 277 8.12 -9.03 13.27
C GLU A 277 8.63 -8.73 11.84
N ASN A 278 8.00 -7.79 11.13
CA ASN A 278 8.43 -7.44 9.78
C ASN A 278 9.47 -6.31 9.76
N ILE A 279 9.96 -5.88 10.93
CA ILE A 279 10.99 -4.86 11.01
C ILE A 279 12.36 -5.54 10.95
N ASP A 280 13.19 -5.09 10.03
CA ASP A 280 14.58 -5.49 9.97
C ASP A 280 15.40 -4.75 11.02
N TYR A 281 15.42 -5.31 12.22
CA TYR A 281 16.11 -4.75 13.38
C TYR A 281 17.63 -4.64 13.20
N ASP A 282 18.23 -5.44 12.32
CA ASP A 282 19.68 -5.42 12.10
C ASP A 282 20.11 -4.21 11.25
N ASN A 283 19.16 -3.61 10.50
CA ASN A 283 19.37 -2.44 9.64
C ASN A 283 18.63 -1.17 10.12
N LEU A 284 18.20 -1.14 11.39
CA LEU A 284 17.64 0.07 11.99
C LEU A 284 18.74 1.09 12.28
N CYS A 285 18.50 2.32 11.88
CA CYS A 285 19.37 3.43 12.22
C CYS A 285 19.11 3.93 13.66
N PRO A 286 20.11 4.56 14.30
CA PRO A 286 19.91 5.23 15.58
C PRO A 286 18.85 6.34 15.46
N GLY A 287 17.72 6.18 16.15
CA GLY A 287 16.61 7.15 16.11
C GLY A 287 15.48 6.78 15.14
N ALA A 288 15.44 5.56 14.62
CA ALA A 288 14.28 5.06 13.89
C ALA A 288 12.99 5.22 14.71
N LYS A 289 11.90 5.57 14.02
CA LYS A 289 10.62 5.89 14.64
C LYS A 289 9.47 5.14 13.98
N LEU A 290 8.71 4.39 14.76
CA LEU A 290 7.51 3.69 14.33
C LEU A 290 6.27 4.45 14.83
N THR A 291 5.45 4.97 13.92
CA THR A 291 4.13 5.54 14.27
C THR A 291 3.04 4.57 13.86
N MET A 292 2.15 4.19 14.78
CA MET A 292 1.12 3.17 14.56
C MET A 292 -0.26 3.65 15.01
N ASN A 293 -1.29 3.37 14.21
CA ASN A 293 -2.69 3.52 14.59
C ASN A 293 -3.31 2.14 14.77
N ILE A 294 -3.69 1.81 16.01
CA ILE A 294 -4.41 0.59 16.35
C ILE A 294 -5.91 0.89 16.28
N GLU A 295 -6.70 -0.01 15.70
CA GLU A 295 -8.15 0.10 15.70
C GLU A 295 -8.80 -1.27 15.91
N TRP A 296 -9.53 -1.43 17.02
CA TRP A 296 -10.35 -2.59 17.32
C TRP A 296 -11.71 -2.49 16.61
N HIS A 297 -12.22 -3.59 16.06
CA HIS A 297 -13.53 -3.62 15.37
C HIS A 297 -14.69 -3.35 16.34
N GLN A 298 -14.65 -3.96 17.52
CA GLN A 298 -15.55 -3.68 18.64
C GLN A 298 -14.66 -3.52 19.88
N ALA A 299 -14.56 -2.31 20.42
CA ALA A 299 -13.83 -2.08 21.66
C ALA A 299 -14.53 -2.83 22.80
N GLY A 300 -13.79 -3.62 23.58
CA GLY A 300 -14.31 -4.15 24.84
C GLY A 300 -14.62 -3.00 25.80
N ASN A 301 -15.55 -3.20 26.74
CA ASN A 301 -16.06 -2.15 27.62
C ASN A 301 -15.00 -1.38 28.44
N ASN A 302 -13.76 -1.86 28.54
CA ASN A 302 -12.71 -1.31 29.41
C ASN A 302 -11.38 -0.93 28.70
N THR A 303 -11.29 -0.99 27.36
CA THR A 303 -10.06 -0.61 26.62
C THR A 303 -10.38 0.35 25.48
N PRO A 304 -9.68 1.49 25.35
CA PRO A 304 -9.84 2.39 24.22
C PRO A 304 -9.68 1.63 22.90
N ARG A 305 -10.43 2.06 21.88
CA ARG A 305 -10.45 1.41 20.56
C ARG A 305 -9.09 1.43 19.85
N ASN A 306 -8.18 2.27 20.33
CA ASN A 306 -6.84 2.52 19.82
C ASN A 306 -5.72 2.16 20.79
N ASP A 307 -6.01 1.34 21.81
CA ASP A 307 -5.01 0.86 22.76
C ASP A 307 -4.57 -0.59 22.51
N ALA A 308 -3.30 -0.85 22.77
CA ALA A 308 -2.73 -2.18 22.71
C ALA A 308 -3.18 -2.99 23.93
N CYS A 309 -3.42 -4.29 23.76
CA CYS A 309 -3.73 -5.14 24.92
C CYS A 309 -2.52 -5.28 25.85
N GLY A 310 -2.74 -5.59 27.14
CA GLY A 310 -1.66 -5.66 28.13
C GLY A 310 -0.49 -6.61 27.79
N ASN A 311 -0.72 -7.65 26.95
CA ASN A 311 0.36 -8.50 26.45
C ASN A 311 1.11 -7.86 25.27
N CYS A 312 0.41 -7.15 24.38
CA CYS A 312 1.03 -6.43 23.27
C CYS A 312 1.88 -5.25 23.78
N LYS A 313 1.45 -4.57 24.86
CA LYS A 313 2.26 -3.52 25.52
C LYS A 313 3.65 -4.02 25.94
N LYS A 314 3.75 -5.25 26.42
CA LYS A 314 5.05 -5.87 26.77
C LYS A 314 5.95 -6.07 25.54
N VAL A 315 5.37 -6.39 24.39
CA VAL A 315 6.11 -6.55 23.12
C VAL A 315 6.57 -5.18 22.61
N LEU A 316 5.70 -4.18 22.65
CA LEU A 316 6.04 -2.80 22.26
C LEU A 316 7.17 -2.25 23.12
N LYS A 317 7.12 -2.47 24.45
CA LYS A 317 8.19 -2.08 25.38
C LYS A 317 9.52 -2.78 25.08
N ALA A 318 9.50 -4.03 24.61
CA ALA A 318 10.73 -4.71 24.17
C ALA A 318 11.28 -4.06 22.89
N ALA A 319 10.41 -3.67 21.96
CA ALA A 319 10.80 -2.99 20.73
C ALA A 319 11.30 -1.54 20.95
N CYS A 320 10.91 -0.91 22.05
CA CYS A 320 11.42 0.40 22.46
C CYS A 320 12.93 0.44 22.77
N GLN A 321 13.60 -0.71 22.87
CA GLN A 321 15.04 -0.78 23.12
C GLN A 321 15.88 -0.31 21.91
N CYS A 322 15.33 -0.37 20.69
CA CYS A 322 16.07 -0.05 19.47
C CYS A 322 15.38 0.97 18.55
N MET A 323 14.16 1.43 18.89
CA MET A 323 13.43 2.44 18.13
C MET A 323 12.41 3.17 19.01
N ALA A 324 12.02 4.38 18.61
CA ALA A 324 10.89 5.09 19.24
C ALA A 324 9.56 4.57 18.67
N ILE A 325 8.53 4.44 19.52
CA ILE A 325 7.22 3.95 19.10
C ILE A 325 6.14 4.93 19.54
N GLU A 326 5.39 5.48 18.58
CA GLU A 326 4.28 6.38 18.83
C GLU A 326 2.95 5.72 18.45
N LEU A 327 1.99 5.72 19.38
CA LEU A 327 0.62 5.27 19.14
C LEU A 327 -0.29 6.47 18.88
N CYS A 328 -1.16 6.32 17.89
CA CYS A 328 -2.12 7.35 17.55
C CYS A 328 -3.33 7.37 18.49
N ASN A 329 -3.66 8.57 18.96
CA ASN A 329 -4.86 8.88 19.70
C ASN A 329 -6.05 9.17 18.77
N ASP A 330 -7.26 9.10 19.32
CA ASP A 330 -8.48 9.34 18.54
C ASP A 330 -8.67 10.79 18.10
N ASP A 331 -8.08 11.73 18.84
CA ASP A 331 -7.99 13.17 18.55
C ASP A 331 -6.91 13.50 17.49
N GLY A 332 -6.18 12.49 17.02
CA GLY A 332 -5.09 12.62 16.07
C GLY A 332 -3.75 12.97 16.68
N THR A 333 -3.63 13.11 18.00
CA THR A 333 -2.31 13.25 18.65
C THR A 333 -1.59 11.91 18.71
N THR A 334 -0.29 11.93 19.04
CA THR A 334 0.49 10.71 19.33
C THR A 334 0.79 10.62 20.83
N ARG A 335 0.89 9.39 21.34
CA ARG A 335 1.43 9.08 22.67
C ARG A 335 2.62 8.15 22.53
N ASP A 336 3.60 8.30 23.39
CA ASP A 336 4.78 7.44 23.41
C ASP A 336 4.41 6.08 24.04
N ALA A 337 4.60 5.00 23.28
CA ALA A 337 4.38 3.64 23.76
C ALA A 337 5.47 3.17 24.73
N CYS A 338 6.61 3.85 24.76
CA CYS A 338 7.79 3.52 25.54
C CYS A 338 7.75 4.13 26.95
N GLU A 339 6.97 5.19 27.16
CA GLU A 339 6.83 5.91 28.44
C GLU A 339 5.57 5.54 29.24
N GLU A 340 4.74 4.59 28.77
CA GLU A 340 3.55 4.18 29.53
C GLU A 340 3.95 3.49 30.86
N ASP A 341 3.78 4.21 31.96
CA ASP A 341 4.14 3.82 33.32
C ASP A 341 3.52 2.48 33.75
N GLU A 342 4.34 1.72 34.48
CA GLU A 342 3.96 0.49 35.16
C GLU A 342 3.02 0.79 36.34
N GLU A 343 1.72 0.73 36.10
CA GLU A 343 0.77 0.29 37.13
C GLU A 343 -0.11 -0.82 36.55
N MET A 344 0.44 -2.03 36.48
CA MET A 344 -0.38 -3.24 36.50
C MET A 344 -0.02 -4.06 37.73
N PRO A 345 -0.95 -4.21 38.70
CA PRO A 345 -0.70 -5.04 39.87
C PRO A 345 -0.51 -6.50 39.46
N ASP A 346 0.49 -7.14 40.03
CA ASP A 346 0.71 -8.58 39.94
C ASP A 346 -0.49 -9.34 40.55
N ALA A 347 -1.23 -10.09 39.71
CA ALA A 347 -2.04 -11.25 40.10
C ALA A 347 -2.45 -12.09 38.88
#